data_AF-A0A2M6ZE01-F1
#
_entry.id   AF-A0A2M6ZE01-F1
#
_cell.length_a   1.000
_cell.length_b   1.000
_cell.length_c   1.000
_cell.angle_alpha   90.00
_cell.angle_beta   90.00
_cell.angle_gamma   90.00
#
_symmetry.space_group_name_H-M   'P 1'
#
loop_
_entity.id
_entity.type
_entity.pdbx_description
1 polymer ?
#
loop_
_entity_poly.entity_id
_entity_poly.type
_entity_poly.pdbx_seq_one_letter_code
_entity_poly.pdbx_strand_id
1 'polypeptide(L)'
;MDAVVTILYFNKIFLDIITVILYNISMRDATYFTKPIHEWHKRYEALRASFVDRLPAEAVAERFGYSAGYVRLLRHQFTTGKFDFSEPVPEGGSSRYRVTAETRRKIRAWREKELSAGEIVQLLSEDGVDISVRTVERVLAEEGFPKLPRRTRLKIGLTVKGAEVPQRSEGVSIAQMEGQHFACESAGAFLFAPFLEKFQVSELIRSAGLPGNKIIPAVSYFLSFLALKLIGTERYGHMGDHAFDPGLGLFAGLNVLPKCTAMSIYSYSLDEVHILKLQQAFVKKAVRLGLYDGSVINLDFHTIPHYGEESVLQEHWAGARGKRMKGALTLFAQDASSKLVLYTAADLMKEEANEQVLNVLSFWQKVHKGVSSTF
;
A
#
# COMPACT_ATOMS: atom_id res chain seq x y z
N MET A 1 -64.92 8.42 -75.15
CA MET A 1 -65.43 8.23 -73.77
C MET A 1 -64.53 9.05 -72.84
N ASP A 2 -64.26 10.31 -73.20
CA ASP A 2 -63.05 11.03 -72.73
C ASP A 2 -63.33 12.41 -72.12
N ALA A 3 -64.46 13.03 -72.47
CA ALA A 3 -64.84 14.32 -71.88
C ALA A 3 -65.29 14.18 -70.41
N VAL A 4 -65.98 13.08 -70.08
CA VAL A 4 -66.54 12.85 -68.74
C VAL A 4 -65.44 12.56 -67.71
N VAL A 5 -64.41 11.79 -68.08
CA VAL A 5 -63.27 11.46 -67.20
C VAL A 5 -62.43 12.71 -66.92
N THR A 6 -62.22 13.56 -67.93
CA THR A 6 -61.47 14.80 -67.79
C THR A 6 -62.18 15.81 -66.87
N ILE A 7 -63.51 15.93 -67.00
CA ILE A 7 -64.33 16.78 -66.11
C ILE A 7 -64.32 16.25 -64.67
N LEU A 8 -64.34 14.93 -64.47
CA LEU A 8 -64.25 14.32 -63.14
C LEU A 8 -62.88 14.54 -62.49
N TYR A 9 -61.78 14.45 -63.26
CA TYR A 9 -60.43 14.75 -62.76
C TYR A 9 -60.25 16.23 -62.43
N PHE A 10 -60.76 17.13 -63.27
CA PHE A 10 -60.71 18.56 -63.02
C PHE A 10 -61.51 18.95 -61.77
N ASN A 11 -62.70 18.36 -61.59
CA ASN A 11 -63.49 18.53 -60.37
C ASN A 11 -62.79 17.97 -59.14
N LYS A 12 -62.04 16.87 -59.25
CA LYS A 12 -61.30 16.29 -58.12
C LYS A 12 -60.15 17.20 -57.68
N ILE A 13 -59.39 17.77 -58.62
CA ILE A 13 -58.31 18.73 -58.32
C ILE A 13 -58.89 20.04 -57.75
N PHE A 14 -60.01 20.52 -58.30
CA PHE A 14 -60.65 21.74 -57.81
C PHE A 14 -61.22 21.54 -56.40
N LEU A 15 -61.81 20.37 -56.11
CA LEU A 15 -62.21 20.00 -54.77
C LEU A 15 -61.00 19.95 -53.83
N ASP A 16 -59.89 19.36 -54.26
CA ASP A 16 -58.68 19.23 -53.44
C ASP A 16 -58.08 20.61 -53.11
N ILE A 17 -58.03 21.52 -54.09
CA ILE A 17 -57.59 22.91 -53.90
C ILE A 17 -58.51 23.65 -52.93
N ILE A 18 -59.84 23.54 -53.10
CA ILE A 18 -60.80 24.16 -52.18
C ILE A 18 -60.66 23.54 -50.78
N THR A 19 -60.44 22.23 -50.69
CA THR A 19 -60.26 21.51 -49.43
C THR A 19 -58.99 22.00 -48.72
N VAL A 20 -57.86 22.14 -49.43
CA VAL A 20 -56.62 22.70 -48.89
C VAL A 20 -56.80 24.16 -48.46
N ILE A 21 -57.51 24.98 -49.22
CA ILE A 21 -57.82 26.37 -48.86
C ILE A 21 -58.66 26.41 -47.58
N LEU A 22 -59.70 25.59 -47.47
CA LEU A 22 -60.54 25.48 -46.27
C LEU A 22 -59.76 24.94 -45.06
N TYR A 23 -58.88 23.95 -45.26
CA TYR A 23 -57.99 23.42 -44.22
C TYR A 23 -57.02 24.48 -43.68
N ASN A 24 -56.45 25.30 -44.57
CA ASN A 24 -55.54 26.38 -44.18
C ASN A 24 -56.24 27.55 -43.48
N ILE A 25 -57.52 27.80 -43.78
CA ILE A 25 -58.34 28.81 -43.08
C ILE A 25 -58.70 28.35 -41.65
N SER A 26 -58.84 27.04 -41.42
CA SER A 26 -59.30 26.47 -40.14
C SER A 26 -58.19 26.00 -39.19
N MET A 27 -56.92 25.97 -39.61
CA MET A 27 -55.80 25.60 -38.73
C MET A 27 -55.34 26.78 -37.88
N ARG A 28 -54.87 26.48 -36.67
CA ARG A 28 -54.02 27.39 -35.88
C ARG A 28 -52.74 27.63 -36.68
N ASP A 29 -52.72 28.74 -37.42
CA ASP A 29 -51.64 29.46 -38.12
C ASP A 29 -50.31 28.72 -38.39
N ALA A 30 -49.69 29.02 -39.53
CA ALA A 30 -48.26 28.73 -39.80
C ALA A 30 -47.30 29.21 -38.68
N THR A 31 -47.77 30.05 -37.76
CA THR A 31 -47.09 30.42 -36.51
C THR A 31 -46.78 29.23 -35.61
N TYR A 32 -47.56 28.15 -35.62
CA TYR A 32 -47.24 26.93 -34.86
C TYR A 32 -45.88 26.33 -35.26
N PHE A 33 -45.57 26.32 -36.55
CA PHE A 33 -44.31 25.78 -37.09
C PHE A 33 -43.17 26.81 -37.09
N THR A 34 -43.50 28.10 -37.12
CA THR A 34 -42.47 29.17 -37.15
C THR A 34 -42.11 29.73 -35.78
N LYS A 35 -42.92 29.46 -34.74
CA LYS A 35 -42.69 29.86 -33.34
C LYS A 35 -42.98 28.71 -32.36
N PRO A 36 -42.12 27.69 -32.29
CA PRO A 36 -42.33 26.55 -31.40
C PRO A 36 -42.30 26.95 -29.92
N ILE A 37 -43.32 26.52 -29.16
CA ILE A 37 -43.47 26.80 -27.72
C ILE A 37 -42.68 25.78 -26.85
N HIS A 38 -42.65 24.51 -27.26
CA HIS A 38 -41.92 23.45 -26.54
C HIS A 38 -40.44 23.44 -26.92
N GLU A 39 -39.55 23.28 -25.92
CA GLU A 39 -38.10 23.23 -26.15
C GLU A 39 -37.71 22.03 -27.04
N TRP A 40 -38.46 20.93 -26.95
CA TRP A 40 -38.27 19.77 -27.83
C TRP A 40 -38.43 20.13 -29.31
N HIS A 41 -39.53 20.80 -29.65
CA HIS A 41 -39.84 21.22 -31.01
C HIS A 41 -38.84 22.30 -31.48
N LYS A 42 -38.47 23.21 -30.59
CA LYS A 42 -37.50 24.28 -30.86
C LYS A 42 -36.10 23.73 -31.19
N ARG A 43 -35.67 22.65 -30.53
CA ARG A 43 -34.41 21.94 -30.86
C ARG A 43 -34.46 21.26 -32.22
N TYR A 44 -35.60 20.67 -32.59
CA TYR A 44 -35.79 20.07 -33.92
C TYR A 44 -35.65 21.13 -35.02
N GLU A 45 -36.38 22.24 -34.92
CA GLU A 45 -36.31 23.31 -35.92
C GLU A 45 -34.93 23.99 -35.96
N ALA A 46 -34.23 24.11 -34.83
CA ALA A 46 -32.85 24.60 -34.80
C ALA A 46 -31.87 23.67 -35.54
N LEU A 47 -32.00 22.35 -35.37
CA LEU A 47 -31.18 21.38 -36.10
C LEU A 47 -31.55 21.30 -37.59
N ARG A 48 -32.84 21.40 -37.93
CA ARG A 48 -33.30 21.50 -39.32
C ARG A 48 -32.73 22.74 -40.00
N ALA A 49 -32.82 23.92 -39.39
CA ALA A 49 -32.25 25.15 -39.91
C ALA A 49 -30.72 25.06 -40.08
N SER A 50 -30.06 24.27 -39.23
CA SER A 50 -28.63 24.02 -39.31
C SER A 50 -28.24 23.05 -40.43
N PHE A 51 -28.95 21.93 -40.61
CA PHE A 51 -28.57 20.85 -41.52
C PHE A 51 -29.25 20.90 -42.90
N VAL A 52 -30.50 21.36 -42.96
CA VAL A 52 -31.30 21.49 -44.19
C VAL A 52 -31.09 22.87 -44.81
N ASP A 53 -31.30 23.94 -44.03
CA ASP A 53 -31.17 25.33 -44.52
C ASP A 53 -29.71 25.83 -44.51
N ARG A 54 -28.77 24.99 -44.01
CA ARG A 54 -27.31 25.22 -43.99
C ARG A 54 -26.87 26.52 -43.31
N LEU A 55 -27.61 26.98 -42.29
CA LEU A 55 -27.28 28.21 -41.58
C LEU A 55 -26.07 28.04 -40.62
N PRO A 56 -25.22 29.07 -40.46
CA PRO A 56 -24.13 29.05 -39.49
C PRO A 56 -24.67 29.02 -38.05
N ALA A 57 -23.88 28.48 -37.12
CA ALA A 57 -24.31 28.26 -35.73
C ALA A 57 -24.73 29.56 -35.02
N GLU A 58 -24.14 30.70 -35.40
CA GLU A 58 -24.48 32.03 -34.86
C GLU A 58 -25.85 32.50 -35.34
N ALA A 59 -26.18 32.33 -36.62
CA ALA A 59 -27.49 32.68 -37.16
C ALA A 59 -28.62 31.79 -36.59
N VAL A 60 -28.34 30.50 -36.37
CA VAL A 60 -29.29 29.57 -35.72
C VAL A 60 -29.48 29.94 -34.25
N ALA A 61 -28.39 30.27 -33.55
CA ALA A 61 -28.41 30.69 -32.16
C ALA A 61 -29.27 31.95 -31.97
N GLU A 62 -29.08 32.96 -32.82
CA GLU A 62 -29.87 34.20 -32.79
C GLU A 62 -31.36 33.93 -33.11
N ARG A 63 -31.65 33.16 -34.16
CA ARG A 63 -33.02 32.87 -34.61
C ARG A 63 -33.87 32.10 -33.60
N PHE A 64 -33.25 31.21 -32.83
CA PHE A 64 -33.94 30.37 -31.85
C PHE A 64 -33.60 30.73 -30.40
N GLY A 65 -32.87 31.81 -30.13
CA GLY A 65 -32.52 32.23 -28.77
C GLY A 65 -31.64 31.23 -28.00
N TYR A 66 -30.74 30.54 -28.69
CA TYR A 66 -29.72 29.68 -28.09
C TYR A 66 -28.35 30.36 -28.08
N SER A 67 -27.38 29.81 -27.36
CA SER A 67 -25.98 30.22 -27.50
C SER A 67 -25.31 29.48 -28.67
N ALA A 68 -24.37 30.13 -29.36
CA ALA A 68 -23.63 29.49 -30.46
C ALA A 68 -22.91 28.21 -30.01
N GLY A 69 -22.44 28.15 -28.76
CA GLY A 69 -21.84 26.96 -28.17
C GLY A 69 -22.84 25.81 -27.99
N TYR A 70 -24.08 26.11 -27.57
CA TYR A 70 -25.13 25.11 -27.43
C TYR A 70 -25.57 24.54 -28.78
N VAL A 71 -25.65 25.36 -29.84
CA VAL A 71 -25.92 24.87 -31.20
C VAL A 71 -24.83 23.92 -31.71
N ARG A 72 -23.55 24.22 -31.43
CA ARG A 72 -22.43 23.31 -31.76
C ARG A 72 -22.52 21.98 -30.99
N LEU A 73 -22.91 22.03 -29.71
CA LEU A 73 -23.14 20.83 -28.89
C LEU A 73 -24.28 19.98 -29.47
N LEU A 74 -25.43 20.59 -29.82
CA LEU A 74 -26.57 19.89 -30.41
C LEU A 74 -26.17 19.21 -31.73
N ARG A 75 -25.41 19.88 -32.60
CA ARG A 75 -24.87 19.28 -33.83
C ARG A 75 -24.05 18.02 -33.55
N HIS A 76 -23.14 18.10 -32.57
CA HIS A 76 -22.28 16.98 -32.19
C HIS A 76 -23.08 15.82 -31.60
N GLN A 77 -24.03 16.09 -30.71
CA GLN A 77 -24.89 15.07 -30.11
C GLN A 77 -25.75 14.36 -31.15
N PHE A 78 -26.27 15.10 -32.14
CA PHE A 78 -27.05 14.51 -33.24
C PHE A 78 -26.17 13.66 -34.18
N THR A 79 -25.02 14.17 -34.61
CA THR A 79 -24.09 13.40 -35.49
C THR A 79 -23.50 12.17 -34.83
N THR A 80 -23.37 12.15 -33.50
CA THR A 80 -22.88 11.00 -32.74
C THR A 80 -23.98 10.02 -32.32
N GLY A 81 -25.24 10.22 -32.76
CA GLY A 81 -26.37 9.35 -32.47
C GLY A 81 -26.81 9.36 -31.00
N LYS A 82 -26.37 10.34 -30.21
CA LYS A 82 -26.71 10.48 -28.78
C LYS A 82 -28.01 11.27 -28.56
N PHE A 83 -28.66 11.67 -29.64
CA PHE A 83 -29.84 12.53 -29.62
C PHE A 83 -30.83 12.05 -30.68
N ASP A 84 -32.00 11.56 -30.25
CA ASP A 84 -33.07 11.05 -31.09
C ASP A 84 -34.38 11.79 -30.79
N PHE A 85 -35.20 12.06 -31.81
CA PHE A 85 -36.46 12.80 -31.73
C PHE A 85 -37.68 11.90 -31.50
N SER A 86 -37.46 10.62 -31.18
CA SER A 86 -38.51 9.60 -31.08
C SER A 86 -39.49 9.78 -29.92
N GLU A 87 -39.14 10.51 -28.85
CA GLU A 87 -40.06 10.79 -27.72
C GLU A 87 -39.75 12.12 -27.00
N PRO A 88 -40.73 13.02 -26.78
CA PRO A 88 -40.49 14.27 -26.06
C PRO A 88 -40.15 14.01 -24.59
N VAL A 89 -38.98 14.49 -24.14
CA VAL A 89 -38.61 14.48 -22.71
C VAL A 89 -39.66 15.30 -21.95
N PRO A 90 -40.30 14.75 -20.89
CA PRO A 90 -41.28 15.49 -20.10
C PRO A 90 -40.69 16.80 -19.58
N GLU A 91 -41.28 17.94 -19.96
CA GLU A 91 -40.92 19.26 -19.45
C GLU A 91 -41.45 19.41 -18.01
N GLY A 92 -40.71 18.83 -17.07
CA GLY A 92 -40.92 18.97 -15.65
C GLY A 92 -39.63 18.57 -14.95
N GLY A 93 -38.96 19.53 -14.29
CA GLY A 93 -37.74 19.25 -13.55
C GLY A 93 -37.95 18.05 -12.63
N SER A 94 -37.10 17.02 -12.79
CA SER A 94 -37.12 15.79 -11.99
C SER A 94 -37.36 16.14 -10.52
N SER A 95 -38.54 15.80 -9.99
CA SER A 95 -38.82 15.89 -8.56
C SER A 95 -37.75 15.09 -7.84
N ARG A 96 -36.83 15.79 -7.18
CA ARG A 96 -35.69 15.16 -6.49
C ARG A 96 -36.27 14.15 -5.51
N TYR A 97 -35.87 12.89 -5.65
CA TYR A 97 -36.22 11.82 -4.72
C TYR A 97 -35.92 12.31 -3.29
N ARG A 98 -36.97 12.62 -2.52
CA ARG A 98 -36.83 13.06 -1.14
C ARG A 98 -36.53 11.81 -0.32
N VAL A 99 -35.31 11.75 0.22
CA VAL A 99 -34.95 10.79 1.26
C VAL A 99 -36.00 10.92 2.37
N THR A 100 -36.64 9.81 2.73
CA THR A 100 -37.72 9.83 3.73
C THR A 100 -37.18 10.24 5.11
N ALA A 101 -38.05 10.79 5.96
CA ALA A 101 -37.67 11.20 7.31
C ALA A 101 -37.15 10.02 8.15
N GLU A 102 -37.65 8.81 7.89
CA GLU A 102 -37.19 7.59 8.54
C GLU A 102 -35.74 7.24 8.16
N THR A 103 -35.42 7.24 6.87
CA THR A 103 -34.05 7.01 6.40
C THR A 103 -33.08 8.06 6.93
N ARG A 104 -33.50 9.33 7.01
CA ARG A 104 -32.70 10.40 7.60
C ARG A 104 -32.40 10.16 9.09
N ARG A 105 -33.38 9.65 9.87
CA ARG A 105 -33.16 9.25 11.28
C ARG A 105 -32.17 8.10 11.40
N LYS A 106 -32.25 7.08 10.54
CA LYS A 106 -31.29 5.96 10.51
C LYS A 106 -29.87 6.45 10.21
N ILE A 107 -29.71 7.29 9.18
CA ILE A 107 -28.43 7.92 8.82
C ILE A 107 -27.84 8.67 10.02
N ARG A 108 -28.66 9.44 10.75
CA ARG A 108 -28.24 10.16 11.97
C ARG A 108 -27.78 9.21 13.08
N ALA A 109 -28.59 8.20 13.41
CA ALA A 109 -28.28 7.25 14.47
C ALA A 109 -26.99 6.44 14.20
N TRP A 110 -26.75 6.06 12.95
CA TRP A 110 -25.49 5.40 12.56
C TRP A 110 -24.31 6.37 12.54
N ARG A 111 -24.56 7.64 12.23
CA ARG A 111 -23.52 8.66 12.30
C ARG A 111 -23.03 8.94 13.71
N GLU A 112 -23.93 8.93 14.69
CA GLU A 112 -23.61 9.07 16.11
C GLU A 112 -22.73 7.91 16.62
N LYS A 113 -22.76 6.75 15.95
CA LYS A 113 -21.87 5.61 16.19
C LYS A 113 -20.55 5.68 15.40
N GLU A 114 -20.19 6.85 14.89
CA GLU A 114 -18.97 7.12 14.10
C GLU A 114 -18.83 6.34 12.78
N LEU A 115 -19.93 5.82 12.21
CA LEU A 115 -19.89 5.12 10.93
C LEU A 115 -19.65 6.09 9.76
N SER A 116 -18.90 5.63 8.76
CA SER A 116 -18.62 6.36 7.52
C SER A 116 -19.82 6.36 6.56
N ALA A 117 -19.86 7.32 5.64
CA ALA A 117 -20.93 7.38 4.64
C ALA A 117 -21.03 6.12 3.77
N GLY A 118 -19.90 5.44 3.52
CA GLY A 118 -19.88 4.16 2.81
C GLY A 118 -20.48 3.01 3.62
N GLU A 119 -20.11 2.88 4.90
CA GLU A 119 -20.68 1.88 5.81
C GLU A 119 -22.19 2.10 6.02
N ILE A 120 -22.62 3.36 6.11
CA ILE A 120 -24.05 3.72 6.18
C ILE A 120 -24.80 3.29 4.91
N VAL A 121 -24.21 3.43 3.72
CA VAL A 121 -24.81 2.94 2.47
C VAL A 121 -24.95 1.42 2.48
N GLN A 122 -23.93 0.71 2.96
CA GLN A 122 -23.99 -0.75 3.06
C GLN A 122 -25.12 -1.21 3.99
N LEU A 123 -25.24 -0.60 5.17
CA LEU A 123 -26.33 -0.89 6.11
C LEU A 123 -27.71 -0.51 5.55
N LEU A 124 -27.81 0.60 4.81
CA LEU A 124 -29.05 0.96 4.11
C LEU A 124 -29.41 -0.06 3.03
N SER A 125 -28.43 -0.58 2.30
CA SER A 125 -28.63 -1.62 1.30
C SER A 125 -29.10 -2.94 1.91
N GLU A 126 -28.57 -3.32 3.08
CA GLU A 126 -29.03 -4.48 3.86
C GLU A 126 -30.49 -4.30 4.32
N ASP A 127 -30.87 -3.07 4.67
CA ASP A 127 -32.25 -2.66 4.99
C ASP A 127 -33.17 -2.50 3.75
N GLY A 128 -32.69 -2.83 2.54
CA GLY A 128 -33.46 -2.75 1.29
C GLY A 128 -33.61 -1.34 0.70
N VAL A 129 -32.82 -0.38 1.16
CA VAL A 129 -32.85 1.02 0.75
C VAL A 129 -31.59 1.35 -0.05
N ASP A 130 -31.69 1.34 -1.37
CA ASP A 130 -30.56 1.67 -2.25
C ASP A 130 -30.37 3.19 -2.38
N ILE A 131 -29.32 3.71 -1.76
CA ILE A 131 -28.99 5.15 -1.75
C ILE A 131 -27.50 5.32 -2.02
N SER A 132 -27.16 6.23 -2.94
CA SER A 132 -25.76 6.56 -3.23
C SER A 132 -25.03 7.19 -2.03
N VAL A 133 -23.72 6.95 -1.93
CA VAL A 133 -22.83 7.58 -0.93
C VAL A 133 -22.96 9.10 -0.95
N ARG A 134 -23.08 9.71 -2.14
CA ARG A 134 -23.23 11.15 -2.31
C ARG A 134 -24.52 11.69 -1.69
N THR A 135 -25.60 10.91 -1.74
CA THR A 135 -26.87 11.27 -1.11
C THR A 135 -26.77 11.21 0.41
N VAL A 136 -26.10 10.18 0.96
CA VAL A 136 -25.84 10.06 2.40
C VAL A 136 -24.96 11.22 2.90
N GLU A 137 -23.86 11.53 2.21
CA GLU A 137 -22.98 12.65 2.55
C GLU A 137 -23.73 14.00 2.55
N ARG A 138 -24.63 14.19 1.58
CA ARG A 138 -25.48 15.39 1.52
C ARG A 138 -26.43 15.45 2.71
N VAL A 139 -27.12 14.36 3.04
CA VAL A 139 -27.99 14.30 4.22
C VAL A 139 -27.20 14.60 5.49
N LEU A 140 -26.01 14.01 5.66
CA LEU A 140 -25.14 14.27 6.81
C LEU A 140 -24.70 15.74 6.91
N ALA A 141 -24.40 16.38 5.78
CA ALA A 141 -24.05 17.79 5.73
C ALA A 141 -25.24 18.71 6.08
N GLU A 142 -26.43 18.40 5.54
CA GLU A 142 -27.68 19.10 5.87
C GLU A 142 -28.04 18.97 7.36
N GLU A 143 -27.67 17.86 7.99
CA GLU A 143 -27.90 17.55 9.41
C GLU A 143 -26.79 18.11 10.34
N GLY A 144 -25.80 18.82 9.79
CA GLY A 144 -24.73 19.47 10.56
C GLY A 144 -23.59 18.56 11.00
N PHE A 145 -23.50 17.33 10.50
CA PHE A 145 -22.38 16.45 10.83
C PHE A 145 -21.12 16.83 10.04
N PRO A 146 -19.97 17.08 10.72
CA PRO A 146 -18.72 17.30 10.02
C PRO A 146 -18.28 16.02 9.29
N LYS A 147 -17.49 16.14 8.22
CA LYS A 147 -16.85 14.98 7.57
C LYS A 147 -15.96 14.27 8.59
N LEU A 148 -15.95 12.94 8.60
CA LEU A 148 -14.99 12.23 9.44
C LEU A 148 -13.57 12.63 9.03
N PRO A 149 -12.64 12.73 9.98
CA PRO A 149 -11.23 12.78 9.64
C PRO A 149 -10.92 11.57 8.75
N ARG A 150 -10.29 11.84 7.61
CA ARG A 150 -9.89 10.81 6.64
C ARG A 150 -9.14 9.73 7.41
N ARG A 151 -9.63 8.48 7.40
CA ARG A 151 -8.92 7.34 8.03
C ARG A 151 -7.48 7.39 7.52
N THR A 152 -6.51 7.49 8.43
CA THR A 152 -5.09 7.43 8.06
C THR A 152 -4.89 6.17 7.24
N ARG A 153 -4.17 6.23 6.11
CA ARG A 153 -3.96 5.05 5.22
C ARG A 153 -3.49 3.80 5.97
N LEU A 154 -2.79 3.98 7.10
CA LEU A 154 -2.43 2.95 8.09
C LEU A 154 -3.63 2.14 8.64
N LYS A 155 -4.79 2.76 8.90
CA LYS A 155 -6.02 2.07 9.33
C LYS A 155 -6.67 1.24 8.20
N ILE A 156 -6.29 1.50 6.95
CA ILE A 156 -6.72 0.73 5.76
C ILE A 156 -5.71 -0.40 5.49
N GLY A 157 -4.60 -0.48 6.25
CA GLY A 157 -3.54 -1.43 5.98
C GLY A 157 -2.73 -1.08 4.74
N LEU A 158 -2.72 0.20 4.30
CA LEU A 158 -1.94 0.64 3.13
C LEU A 158 -0.91 1.69 3.53
N THR A 159 0.30 1.55 3.01
CA THR A 159 1.38 2.54 3.13
C THR A 159 1.08 3.79 2.30
N VAL A 160 1.88 4.85 2.46
CA VAL A 160 1.74 6.10 1.66
C VAL A 160 1.84 5.82 0.15
N LYS A 161 2.56 4.77 -0.24
CA LYS A 161 2.74 4.30 -1.62
C LYS A 161 1.73 3.22 -2.06
N GLY A 162 0.75 2.87 -1.22
CA GLY A 162 -0.29 1.89 -1.56
C GLY A 162 0.13 0.43 -1.46
N ALA A 163 1.31 0.11 -0.89
CA ALA A 163 1.65 -1.26 -0.52
C ALA A 163 0.94 -1.66 0.77
N GLU A 164 0.59 -2.94 0.92
CA GLU A 164 0.03 -3.47 2.16
C GLU A 164 0.97 -3.22 3.35
N VAL A 165 0.40 -2.99 4.52
CA VAL A 165 1.13 -2.81 5.77
C VAL A 165 1.21 -4.19 6.42
N PRO A 166 2.42 -4.75 6.63
CA PRO A 166 2.56 -6.02 7.31
C PRO A 166 1.99 -5.91 8.72
N GLN A 167 1.52 -7.03 9.26
CA GLN A 167 1.02 -7.09 10.62
C GLN A 167 2.08 -6.60 11.61
N ARG A 168 1.63 -6.10 12.76
CA ARG A 168 2.55 -5.79 13.85
C ARG A 168 3.11 -7.09 14.39
N SER A 169 4.43 -7.14 14.57
CA SER A 169 5.10 -8.28 15.22
C SER A 169 4.72 -8.35 16.69
N GLU A 170 4.20 -9.51 17.08
CA GLU A 170 3.73 -9.84 18.42
C GLU A 170 4.12 -11.29 18.73
N GLY A 171 4.43 -11.56 20.00
CA GLY A 171 4.76 -12.90 20.47
C GLY A 171 3.59 -13.87 20.28
N VAL A 172 3.90 -15.08 19.81
CA VAL A 172 2.93 -16.16 19.65
C VAL A 172 3.33 -17.37 20.47
N SER A 173 2.33 -18.07 21.02
CA SER A 173 2.59 -19.33 21.73
C SER A 173 2.49 -20.51 20.77
N ILE A 174 3.37 -21.50 20.95
CA ILE A 174 3.37 -22.73 20.12
C ILE A 174 2.02 -23.46 20.23
N ALA A 175 1.43 -23.50 21.43
CA ALA A 175 0.14 -24.15 21.66
C ALA A 175 -1.00 -23.50 20.85
N GLN A 176 -0.94 -22.18 20.59
CA GLN A 176 -1.93 -21.51 19.73
C GLN A 176 -1.76 -21.87 18.25
N MET A 177 -0.56 -22.27 17.85
CA MET A 177 -0.19 -22.52 16.44
C MET A 177 -0.22 -24.00 16.08
N GLU A 178 -0.47 -24.87 17.04
CA GLU A 178 -0.52 -26.31 16.84
C GLU A 178 -1.64 -26.71 15.85
N GLY A 179 -1.30 -27.54 14.87
CA GLY A 179 -2.21 -27.97 13.81
C GLY A 179 -2.51 -26.93 12.72
N GLN A 180 -1.93 -25.73 12.79
CA GLN A 180 -2.10 -24.71 11.74
C GLN A 180 -1.12 -24.91 10.58
N HIS A 181 -1.53 -24.49 9.39
CA HIS A 181 -0.69 -24.46 8.20
C HIS A 181 -0.30 -23.03 7.85
N PHE A 182 1.00 -22.80 7.67
CA PHE A 182 1.55 -21.49 7.31
C PHE A 182 2.20 -21.56 5.93
N ALA A 183 1.89 -20.59 5.07
CA ALA A 183 2.68 -20.35 3.88
C ALA A 183 4.05 -19.79 4.30
N CYS A 184 5.12 -20.42 3.85
CA CYS A 184 6.49 -20.00 4.15
C CYS A 184 7.37 -20.28 2.94
N GLU A 185 7.95 -19.22 2.38
CA GLU A 185 8.85 -19.36 1.22
C GLU A 185 10.23 -19.86 1.65
N SER A 186 10.59 -19.59 2.91
CA SER A 186 11.92 -19.85 3.46
C SER A 186 11.92 -20.88 4.59
N ALA A 187 11.10 -21.95 4.46
CA ALA A 187 10.96 -22.99 5.47
C ALA A 187 12.29 -23.72 5.81
N GLY A 188 13.30 -23.64 4.95
CA GLY A 188 14.64 -24.17 5.20
C GLY A 188 15.31 -23.64 6.47
N ALA A 189 14.91 -22.47 6.99
CA ALA A 189 15.38 -21.96 8.28
C ALA A 189 15.11 -22.94 9.44
N PHE A 190 14.02 -23.70 9.39
CA PHE A 190 13.67 -24.67 10.44
C PHE A 190 14.60 -25.89 10.51
N LEU A 191 15.41 -26.15 9.48
CA LEU A 191 16.46 -27.18 9.53
C LEU A 191 17.50 -26.88 10.63
N PHE A 192 17.61 -25.62 11.05
CA PHE A 192 18.51 -25.19 12.11
C PHE A 192 17.92 -25.34 13.51
N ALA A 193 16.60 -25.59 13.66
CA ALA A 193 15.94 -25.65 14.97
C ALA A 193 16.59 -26.67 15.95
N PRO A 194 16.97 -27.89 15.55
CA PRO A 194 17.66 -28.83 16.44
C PRO A 194 19.01 -28.31 16.95
N PHE A 195 19.71 -27.48 16.15
CA PHE A 195 20.96 -26.86 16.56
C PHE A 195 20.71 -25.74 17.57
N LEU A 196 19.67 -24.93 17.37
CA LEU A 196 19.28 -23.88 18.32
C LEU A 196 18.94 -24.47 19.70
N GLU A 197 18.27 -25.63 19.71
CA GLU A 197 17.96 -26.37 20.93
C GLU A 197 19.23 -26.91 21.60
N LYS A 198 20.12 -27.59 20.85
CA LYS A 198 21.39 -28.10 21.38
C LYS A 198 22.28 -26.98 21.95
N PHE A 199 22.27 -25.81 21.34
CA PHE A 199 22.98 -24.63 21.82
C PHE A 199 22.28 -23.92 22.98
N GLN A 200 21.04 -24.28 23.31
CA GLN A 200 20.23 -23.64 24.34
C GLN A 200 20.19 -22.12 24.14
N VAL A 201 19.90 -21.69 22.91
CA VAL A 201 19.99 -20.28 22.48
C VAL A 201 19.24 -19.33 23.42
N SER A 202 18.07 -19.73 23.93
CA SER A 202 17.32 -18.93 24.91
C SER A 202 18.09 -18.65 26.20
N GLU A 203 18.88 -19.61 26.70
CA GLU A 203 19.72 -19.44 27.88
C GLU A 203 20.93 -18.54 27.56
N LEU A 204 21.56 -18.73 26.39
CA LEU A 204 22.67 -17.89 25.94
C LEU A 204 22.27 -16.42 25.92
N ILE A 205 21.13 -16.12 25.30
CA ILE A 205 20.59 -14.76 25.17
C ILE A 205 20.28 -14.15 26.54
N ARG A 206 19.67 -14.95 27.44
CA ARG A 206 19.38 -14.52 28.81
C ARG A 206 20.66 -14.22 29.58
N SER A 207 21.67 -15.08 29.47
CA SER A 207 22.95 -14.91 30.17
C SER A 207 23.75 -13.72 29.66
N ALA A 208 23.62 -13.39 28.36
CA ALA A 208 24.24 -12.22 27.77
C ALA A 208 23.50 -10.92 28.11
N GLY A 209 22.26 -11.01 28.57
CA GLY A 209 21.45 -9.88 28.98
C GLY A 209 20.97 -9.03 27.79
N LEU A 210 20.81 -9.63 26.60
CA LEU A 210 20.36 -8.87 25.43
C LEU A 210 19.01 -8.19 25.71
N PRO A 211 18.83 -6.94 25.24
CA PRO A 211 17.61 -6.20 25.47
C PRO A 211 16.42 -6.87 24.77
N GLY A 212 15.23 -6.56 25.25
CA GLY A 212 13.95 -6.94 24.67
C GLY A 212 12.87 -5.98 25.18
N ASN A 213 11.68 -6.03 24.60
CA ASN A 213 10.56 -5.23 25.08
C ASN A 213 9.33 -6.11 25.35
N LYS A 214 8.27 -5.52 25.91
CA LYS A 214 7.04 -6.23 26.28
C LYS A 214 6.34 -6.92 25.10
N ILE A 215 6.57 -6.44 23.88
CA ILE A 215 5.91 -6.92 22.66
C ILE A 215 6.78 -7.98 21.97
N ILE A 216 8.10 -7.73 21.88
CA ILE A 216 9.08 -8.57 21.20
C ILE A 216 10.20 -8.90 22.20
N PRO A 217 10.26 -10.15 22.68
CA PRO A 217 11.33 -10.62 23.57
C PRO A 217 12.72 -10.60 22.93
N ALA A 218 13.76 -10.59 23.76
CA ALA A 218 15.16 -10.62 23.30
C ALA A 218 15.47 -11.82 22.40
N VAL A 219 14.93 -12.99 22.75
CA VAL A 219 15.09 -14.22 21.96
C VAL A 219 14.48 -14.07 20.57
N SER A 220 13.28 -13.49 20.48
CA SER A 220 12.62 -13.27 19.19
C SER A 220 13.36 -12.28 18.31
N TYR A 221 13.95 -11.21 18.88
CA TYR A 221 14.82 -10.32 18.12
C TYR A 221 16.03 -11.06 17.56
N PHE A 222 16.76 -11.80 18.40
CA PHE A 222 17.93 -12.56 17.97
C PHE A 222 17.57 -13.56 16.84
N LEU A 223 16.49 -14.33 17.02
CA LEU A 223 16.04 -15.29 16.03
C LEU A 223 15.58 -14.60 14.74
N SER A 224 15.03 -13.38 14.81
CA SER A 224 14.68 -12.59 13.62
C SER A 224 15.93 -12.22 12.80
N PHE A 225 17.00 -11.75 13.46
CA PHE A 225 18.27 -11.48 12.77
C PHE A 225 18.90 -12.75 12.23
N LEU A 226 18.85 -13.84 13.00
CA LEU A 226 19.38 -15.13 12.57
C LEU A 226 18.61 -15.66 11.35
N ALA A 227 17.28 -15.58 11.35
CA ALA A 227 16.43 -15.99 10.22
C ALA A 227 16.87 -15.30 8.93
N LEU A 228 17.02 -13.97 8.96
CA LEU A 228 17.49 -13.19 7.81
C LEU A 228 18.88 -13.65 7.33
N LYS A 229 19.78 -14.02 8.25
CA LYS A 229 21.10 -14.54 7.87
C LYS A 229 21.05 -15.94 7.29
N LEU A 230 20.20 -16.82 7.82
CA LEU A 230 20.05 -18.20 7.32
C LEU A 230 19.45 -18.25 5.92
N ILE A 231 18.54 -17.33 5.59
CA ILE A 231 17.90 -17.26 4.27
C ILE A 231 18.72 -16.47 3.24
N GLY A 232 19.89 -15.95 3.64
CA GLY A 232 20.79 -15.24 2.74
C GLY A 232 20.45 -13.76 2.51
N THR A 233 19.61 -13.15 3.34
CA THR A 233 19.35 -11.71 3.26
C THR A 233 20.61 -10.93 3.63
N GLU A 234 21.17 -10.19 2.68
CA GLU A 234 22.43 -9.47 2.86
C GLU A 234 22.38 -8.46 4.02
N ARG A 235 21.29 -7.69 4.10
CA ARG A 235 21.08 -6.60 5.06
C ARG A 235 19.70 -6.67 5.68
N TYR A 236 19.58 -6.36 6.97
CA TYR A 236 18.27 -6.26 7.64
C TYR A 236 17.37 -5.17 7.03
N GLY A 237 17.94 -4.23 6.26
CA GLY A 237 17.19 -3.27 5.46
C GLY A 237 16.26 -3.90 4.42
N HIS A 238 16.60 -5.09 3.92
CA HIS A 238 15.79 -5.85 2.96
C HIS A 238 14.76 -6.77 3.64
N MET A 239 14.56 -6.67 4.96
CA MET A 239 13.54 -7.46 5.66
C MET A 239 12.13 -7.23 5.09
N GLY A 240 11.87 -6.07 4.45
CA GLY A 240 10.59 -5.77 3.79
C GLY A 240 10.11 -6.87 2.84
N ASP A 241 11.03 -7.58 2.19
CA ASP A 241 10.72 -8.67 1.24
C ASP A 241 10.15 -9.90 1.95
N HIS A 242 10.40 -10.02 3.27
CA HIS A 242 9.97 -11.14 4.12
C HIS A 242 8.92 -10.72 5.17
N ALA A 243 8.44 -9.48 5.11
CA ALA A 243 7.56 -8.92 6.15
C ALA A 243 6.17 -9.58 6.22
N PHE A 244 5.80 -10.34 5.19
CA PHE A 244 4.53 -11.07 5.08
C PHE A 244 4.67 -12.58 5.23
N ASP A 245 5.86 -13.11 5.54
CA ASP A 245 6.09 -14.55 5.74
C ASP A 245 5.78 -14.93 7.21
N PRO A 246 4.62 -15.55 7.50
CA PRO A 246 4.29 -15.96 8.87
C PRO A 246 5.14 -17.13 9.36
N GLY A 247 5.73 -17.93 8.47
CA GLY A 247 6.62 -19.03 8.86
C GLY A 247 7.95 -18.54 9.40
N LEU A 248 8.53 -17.49 8.82
CA LEU A 248 9.69 -16.82 9.40
C LEU A 248 9.36 -16.11 10.71
N GLY A 249 8.15 -15.56 10.83
CA GLY A 249 7.61 -15.11 12.11
C GLY A 249 7.65 -16.24 13.14
N LEU A 250 7.06 -17.39 12.81
CA LEU A 250 6.97 -18.55 13.69
C LEU A 250 8.36 -19.06 14.12
N PHE A 251 9.33 -19.08 13.21
CA PHE A 251 10.73 -19.42 13.53
C PHE A 251 11.30 -18.52 14.64
N ALA A 252 10.92 -17.25 14.66
CA ALA A 252 11.32 -16.29 15.69
C ALA A 252 10.38 -16.25 16.91
N GLY A 253 9.34 -17.09 16.96
CA GLY A 253 8.31 -17.07 18.00
C GLY A 253 7.39 -15.84 17.91
N LEU A 254 7.20 -15.30 16.70
CA LEU A 254 6.36 -14.14 16.39
C LEU A 254 5.28 -14.51 15.35
N ASN A 255 4.25 -13.69 15.21
CA ASN A 255 3.32 -13.82 14.08
C ASN A 255 3.99 -13.45 12.74
N VAL A 256 4.84 -12.42 12.72
CA VAL A 256 5.64 -11.95 11.57
C VAL A 256 6.94 -11.32 12.06
N LEU A 257 7.96 -11.27 11.20
CA LEU A 257 9.25 -10.66 11.54
C LEU A 257 9.15 -9.15 11.85
N PRO A 258 9.98 -8.61 12.77
CA PRO A 258 9.97 -7.19 13.12
C PRO A 258 10.29 -6.29 11.93
N LYS A 259 9.53 -5.20 11.79
CA LYS A 259 9.80 -4.19 10.76
C LYS A 259 11.24 -3.63 10.83
N CYS A 260 11.78 -3.18 9.69
CA CYS A 260 13.15 -2.69 9.59
C CYS A 260 13.47 -1.57 10.62
N THR A 261 12.52 -0.67 10.86
CA THR A 261 12.67 0.37 11.90
C THR A 261 12.81 -0.21 13.31
N ALA A 262 12.04 -1.25 13.65
CA ALA A 262 12.15 -1.93 14.94
C ALA A 262 13.48 -2.68 15.08
N MET A 263 13.94 -3.35 14.01
CA MET A 263 15.25 -4.02 13.98
C MET A 263 16.40 -3.01 14.08
N SER A 264 16.30 -1.86 13.41
CA SER A 264 17.32 -0.81 13.47
C SER A 264 17.41 -0.21 14.88
N ILE A 265 16.29 0.11 15.52
CA ILE A 265 16.27 0.61 16.90
C ILE A 265 16.87 -0.44 17.84
N TYR A 266 16.54 -1.71 17.64
CA TYR A 266 17.13 -2.80 18.41
C TYR A 266 18.65 -2.85 18.23
N SER A 267 19.15 -2.79 17.01
CA SER A 267 20.59 -2.79 16.72
C SER A 267 21.32 -1.65 17.42
N TYR A 268 20.73 -0.45 17.47
CA TYR A 268 21.31 0.69 18.20
C TYR A 268 21.27 0.54 19.72
N SER A 269 20.41 -0.33 20.25
CA SER A 269 20.35 -0.61 21.69
C SER A 269 21.40 -1.61 22.17
N LEU A 270 22.11 -2.27 21.23
CA LEU A 270 23.18 -3.19 21.55
C LEU A 270 24.49 -2.42 21.74
N ASP A 271 25.17 -2.70 22.85
CA ASP A 271 26.51 -2.20 23.12
C ASP A 271 27.54 -3.32 23.07
N GLU A 272 28.82 -2.95 23.14
CA GLU A 272 29.94 -3.90 23.14
C GLU A 272 29.83 -4.94 24.27
N VAL A 273 29.31 -4.56 25.43
CA VAL A 273 29.18 -5.45 26.60
C VAL A 273 28.19 -6.58 26.29
N HIS A 274 27.04 -6.28 25.69
CA HIS A 274 26.07 -7.30 25.28
C HIS A 274 26.68 -8.26 24.25
N ILE A 275 27.36 -7.73 23.23
CA ILE A 275 27.96 -8.54 22.16
C ILE A 275 29.09 -9.42 22.70
N LEU A 276 29.96 -8.88 23.56
CA LEU A 276 31.04 -9.63 24.18
C LEU A 276 30.51 -10.76 25.06
N LYS A 277 29.49 -10.50 25.88
CA LYS A 277 28.87 -11.56 26.70
C LYS A 277 28.22 -12.64 25.85
N LEU A 278 27.55 -12.27 24.75
CA LEU A 278 26.97 -13.22 23.81
C LEU A 278 28.05 -14.10 23.16
N GLN A 279 29.15 -13.51 22.67
CA GLN A 279 30.29 -14.24 22.13
C GLN A 279 30.86 -15.21 23.17
N GLN A 280 31.10 -14.75 24.41
CA GLN A 280 31.60 -15.61 25.48
C GLN A 280 30.66 -16.78 25.79
N ALA A 281 29.35 -16.52 25.89
CA ALA A 281 28.37 -17.55 26.18
C ALA A 281 28.30 -18.59 25.06
N PHE A 282 28.28 -18.14 23.80
CA PHE A 282 28.24 -19.00 22.62
C PHE A 282 29.49 -19.88 22.53
N VAL A 283 30.69 -19.29 22.61
CA VAL A 283 31.94 -20.05 22.50
C VAL A 283 32.09 -21.03 23.65
N LYS A 284 31.73 -20.66 24.90
CA LYS A 284 31.70 -21.60 26.04
C LYS A 284 30.80 -22.81 25.81
N LYS A 285 29.69 -22.64 25.08
CA LYS A 285 28.78 -23.75 24.74
C LYS A 285 29.39 -24.62 23.64
N ALA A 286 29.93 -24.00 22.60
CA ALA A 286 30.56 -24.71 21.48
C ALA A 286 31.83 -25.48 21.90
N VAL A 287 32.66 -24.94 22.80
CA VAL A 287 33.81 -25.68 23.39
C VAL A 287 33.32 -26.91 24.16
N ARG A 288 32.25 -26.79 24.96
CA ARG A 288 31.64 -27.94 25.67
C ARG A 288 31.06 -28.99 24.74
N LEU A 289 30.68 -28.61 23.52
CA LEU A 289 30.23 -29.52 22.46
C LEU A 289 31.39 -30.10 21.64
N GLY A 290 32.64 -29.74 21.94
CA GLY A 290 33.83 -30.23 21.23
C GLY A 290 33.98 -29.66 19.82
N LEU A 291 33.40 -28.49 19.54
CA LEU A 291 33.45 -27.89 18.20
C LEU A 291 34.77 -27.16 17.90
N TYR A 292 35.50 -26.78 18.94
CA TYR A 292 36.79 -26.09 18.83
C TYR A 292 37.93 -27.04 19.20
N ASP A 293 39.01 -26.98 18.43
CA ASP A 293 40.27 -27.62 18.79
C ASP A 293 41.00 -26.79 19.86
N GLY A 294 41.18 -25.49 19.61
CA GLY A 294 41.64 -24.54 20.61
C GLY A 294 43.16 -24.53 20.84
N SER A 295 43.93 -25.34 20.11
CA SER A 295 45.40 -25.38 20.24
C SER A 295 46.09 -24.18 19.60
N VAL A 296 45.58 -23.73 18.44
CA VAL A 296 46.15 -22.63 17.67
C VAL A 296 45.03 -21.67 17.27
N ILE A 297 45.17 -20.42 17.70
CA ILE A 297 44.24 -19.34 17.38
C ILE A 297 44.88 -18.39 16.39
N ASN A 298 44.25 -18.23 15.22
CA ASN A 298 44.62 -17.22 14.23
C ASN A 298 44.03 -15.88 14.66
N LEU A 299 44.85 -14.83 14.60
CA LEU A 299 44.43 -13.45 14.80
C LEU A 299 44.61 -12.68 13.49
N ASP A 300 43.52 -12.15 12.95
CA ASP A 300 43.54 -11.38 11.71
C ASP A 300 42.92 -10.00 11.92
N PHE A 301 43.73 -8.97 11.64
CA PHE A 301 43.26 -7.59 11.62
C PHE A 301 42.83 -7.23 10.20
N HIS A 302 41.55 -6.86 10.07
CA HIS A 302 40.98 -6.50 8.79
C HIS A 302 40.44 -5.06 8.82
N THR A 303 40.73 -4.29 7.78
CA THR A 303 40.16 -2.94 7.61
C THR A 303 38.95 -3.01 6.70
N ILE A 304 37.78 -2.62 7.20
CA ILE A 304 36.58 -2.41 6.41
C ILE A 304 36.65 -1.00 5.80
N PRO A 305 36.80 -0.84 4.47
CA PRO A 305 36.98 0.45 3.85
C PRO A 305 35.75 1.36 4.00
N HIS A 306 35.98 2.63 4.30
CA HIS A 306 34.96 3.67 4.34
C HIS A 306 35.21 4.70 3.24
N TYR A 307 34.15 5.07 2.50
CA TYR A 307 34.24 5.94 1.32
C TYR A 307 33.66 7.35 1.53
N GLY A 308 33.05 7.62 2.68
CA GLY A 308 32.54 8.96 2.97
C GLY A 308 33.66 9.91 3.43
N GLU A 309 33.67 11.10 2.85
CA GLU A 309 34.68 12.13 3.09
C GLU A 309 34.61 12.71 4.51
N GLU A 310 33.39 12.95 5.02
CA GLU A 310 33.11 13.59 6.32
C GLU A 310 33.26 12.65 7.53
N SER A 311 33.75 11.42 7.34
CA SER A 311 33.90 10.48 8.46
C SER A 311 35.09 10.79 9.35
N VAL A 312 34.88 10.60 10.66
CA VAL A 312 35.86 10.70 11.74
C VAL A 312 36.74 9.44 11.89
N LEU A 313 36.57 8.44 11.02
CA LEU A 313 37.35 7.21 11.04
C LEU A 313 38.83 7.45 10.70
N GLN A 314 39.70 6.70 11.37
CA GLN A 314 41.14 6.71 11.12
C GLN A 314 41.50 6.05 9.78
N GLU A 315 42.70 6.35 9.30
CA GLU A 315 43.24 5.73 8.09
C GLU A 315 44.08 4.48 8.41
N HIS A 316 43.66 3.36 7.85
CA HIS A 316 44.31 2.06 7.99
C HIS A 316 44.73 1.51 6.62
N TRP A 317 45.65 0.55 6.62
CA TRP A 317 46.04 -0.14 5.40
C TRP A 317 44.92 -1.11 4.98
N ALA A 318 44.24 -0.80 3.87
CA ALA A 318 43.19 -1.66 3.33
C ALA A 318 43.81 -2.68 2.35
N GLY A 319 44.15 -3.87 2.86
CA GLY A 319 44.83 -4.92 2.07
C GLY A 319 44.11 -5.28 0.78
N ALA A 320 42.78 -5.44 0.82
CA ALA A 320 41.95 -5.73 -0.36
C ALA A 320 41.96 -4.61 -1.44
N ARG A 321 42.45 -3.42 -1.10
CA ARG A 321 42.55 -2.26 -2.01
C ARG A 321 43.99 -1.88 -2.33
N GLY A 322 44.99 -2.48 -1.67
CA GLY A 322 46.40 -2.17 -1.85
C GLY A 322 46.78 -0.71 -1.52
N LYS A 323 46.01 -0.04 -0.66
CA LYS A 323 46.27 1.37 -0.28
C LYS A 323 45.83 1.67 1.14
N ARG A 324 46.37 2.76 1.68
CA ARG A 324 45.89 3.34 2.93
C ARG A 324 44.65 4.19 2.67
N MET A 325 43.61 4.01 3.48
CA MET A 325 42.38 4.80 3.39
C MET A 325 41.60 4.77 4.71
N LYS A 326 40.62 5.66 4.85
CA LYS A 326 39.68 5.66 5.98
C LYS A 326 38.94 4.32 6.04
N GLY A 327 38.76 3.79 7.25
CA GLY A 327 38.04 2.53 7.46
C GLY A 327 37.92 2.18 8.93
N ALA A 328 37.06 1.21 9.22
CA ALA A 328 36.97 0.63 10.56
C ALA A 328 37.96 -0.54 10.66
N LEU A 329 38.87 -0.49 11.64
CA LEU A 329 39.73 -1.61 11.95
C LEU A 329 38.94 -2.65 12.76
N THR A 330 39.05 -3.90 12.35
CA THR A 330 38.37 -5.04 12.98
C THR A 330 39.39 -6.13 13.28
N LEU A 331 39.09 -6.96 14.29
CA LEU A 331 39.87 -8.13 14.65
C LEU A 331 38.97 -9.36 14.62
N PHE A 332 39.44 -10.41 13.94
CA PHE A 332 38.84 -11.73 13.98
C PHE A 332 39.82 -12.70 14.61
N ALA A 333 39.38 -13.39 15.66
CA ALA A 333 40.07 -14.55 16.20
C ALA A 333 39.33 -15.82 15.75
N GLN A 334 40.09 -16.77 15.21
CA GLN A 334 39.54 -17.99 14.63
C GLN A 334 40.38 -19.19 15.08
N ASP A 335 39.73 -20.30 15.41
CA ASP A 335 40.41 -21.56 15.65
C ASP A 335 40.99 -22.11 14.36
N ALA A 336 42.30 -22.40 14.34
CA ALA A 336 43.01 -22.72 13.11
C ALA A 336 42.58 -24.06 12.50
N SER A 337 42.14 -25.01 13.32
CA SER A 337 41.69 -26.34 12.88
C SER A 337 40.24 -26.29 12.40
N SER A 338 39.29 -25.93 13.27
CA SER A 338 37.85 -25.95 12.95
C SER A 338 37.41 -24.81 12.02
N LYS A 339 38.23 -23.77 11.87
CA LYS A 339 37.88 -22.51 11.18
C LYS A 339 36.70 -21.76 11.81
N LEU A 340 36.31 -22.09 13.03
CA LEU A 340 35.23 -21.40 13.73
C LEU A 340 35.74 -20.10 14.35
N VAL A 341 34.93 -19.04 14.24
CA VAL A 341 35.22 -17.73 14.83
C VAL A 341 34.89 -17.74 16.31
N LEU A 342 35.87 -17.36 17.15
CA LEU A 342 35.72 -17.33 18.60
C LEU A 342 35.58 -15.92 19.17
N TYR A 343 36.20 -14.93 18.55
CA TYR A 343 36.15 -13.56 19.02
C TYR A 343 36.19 -12.59 17.85
N THR A 344 35.39 -11.55 17.95
CA THR A 344 35.33 -10.45 17.02
C THR A 344 35.31 -9.14 17.79
N ALA A 345 36.05 -8.17 17.26
CA ALA A 345 35.98 -6.78 17.67
C ALA A 345 35.96 -5.89 16.43
N ALA A 346 35.25 -4.77 16.52
CA ALA A 346 35.14 -3.79 15.45
C ALA A 346 35.39 -2.40 16.01
N ASP A 347 35.51 -1.42 15.11
CA ASP A 347 35.72 -0.01 15.42
C ASP A 347 36.96 0.25 16.29
N LEU A 348 38.00 -0.56 16.10
CA LEU A 348 39.25 -0.45 16.85
C LEU A 348 40.05 0.77 16.39
N MET A 349 40.58 1.52 17.35
CA MET A 349 41.56 2.55 17.06
C MET A 349 42.94 1.91 16.84
N LYS A 350 43.78 2.59 16.06
CA LYS A 350 45.13 2.10 15.76
C LYS A 350 45.96 1.86 17.03
N GLU A 351 45.78 2.72 18.03
CA GLU A 351 46.48 2.67 19.32
C GLU A 351 46.02 1.46 20.17
N GLU A 352 44.79 1.00 19.98
CA GLU A 352 44.17 -0.11 20.74
C GLU A 352 44.52 -1.49 20.17
N ALA A 353 45.01 -1.56 18.92
CA ALA A 353 45.24 -2.83 18.22
C ALA A 353 46.14 -3.81 18.99
N ASN A 354 47.20 -3.30 19.63
CA ASN A 354 48.12 -4.13 20.42
C ASN A 354 47.46 -4.69 21.69
N GLU A 355 46.69 -3.84 22.39
CA GLU A 355 45.94 -4.26 23.58
C GLU A 355 44.89 -5.31 23.22
N GLN A 356 44.34 -5.24 22.00
CA GLN A 356 43.31 -6.16 21.58
C GLN A 356 43.76 -7.61 21.45
N VAL A 357 45.05 -7.84 21.20
CA VAL A 357 45.65 -9.18 21.27
C VAL A 357 45.55 -9.75 22.70
N LEU A 358 45.83 -8.93 23.72
CA LEU A 358 45.70 -9.32 25.13
C LEU A 358 44.24 -9.53 25.53
N ASN A 359 43.31 -8.78 24.96
CA ASN A 359 41.88 -8.96 25.17
C ASN A 359 41.37 -10.29 24.60
N VAL A 360 41.89 -10.74 23.44
CA VAL A 360 41.59 -12.08 22.92
C VAL A 360 42.13 -13.16 23.85
N LEU A 361 43.37 -13.03 24.34
CA LEU A 361 43.93 -13.99 25.30
C LEU A 361 43.08 -14.06 26.58
N SER A 362 42.72 -12.90 27.13
CA SER A 362 41.86 -12.78 28.31
C SER A 362 40.47 -13.38 28.07
N PHE A 363 39.90 -13.20 26.88
CA PHE A 363 38.66 -13.84 26.46
C PHE A 363 38.81 -15.36 26.44
N TRP A 364 39.87 -15.87 25.80
CA TRP A 364 40.10 -17.30 25.65
C TRP A 364 40.30 -17.99 27.00
N GLN A 365 41.08 -17.40 27.91
CA GLN A 365 41.27 -17.90 29.28
C GLN A 365 39.96 -17.95 30.08
N LYS A 366 39.06 -16.98 29.90
CA LYS A 366 37.74 -16.98 30.55
C LYS A 366 36.81 -18.06 30.01
N VAL A 367 36.97 -18.44 28.74
CA VAL A 367 36.16 -19.46 28.07
C VAL A 367 36.72 -20.86 28.37
N HIS A 368 38.03 -21.02 28.30
CA HIS A 368 38.75 -22.27 28.47
C HIS A 368 39.45 -22.28 29.84
N LYS A 369 38.71 -22.63 30.91
CA LYS A 369 39.34 -22.84 32.23
C LYS A 369 40.35 -23.99 32.12
N GLY A 370 41.62 -23.72 32.41
CA GLY A 370 42.67 -24.75 32.51
C GLY A 370 43.79 -24.70 31.48
N VAL A 371 43.84 -23.69 30.59
CA VAL A 371 45.01 -23.50 29.73
C VAL A 371 46.12 -22.87 30.56
N SER A 372 47.18 -23.63 30.84
CA SER A 372 48.44 -23.09 31.35
C SER A 372 48.99 -22.13 30.31
N SER A 373 49.11 -20.85 30.67
CA SER A 373 49.77 -19.84 29.84
C SER A 373 51.16 -20.34 29.46
N THR A 374 51.48 -20.38 28.17
CA THR A 374 52.85 -20.60 27.68
C THR A 374 53.69 -19.31 27.72
N PHE A 375 53.09 -18.20 28.19
CA PHE A 375 53.76 -16.95 28.52
C PHE A 375 53.97 -16.82 30.02
#